data_AF-A0A7X5IW70-F1
#
_entry.id   AF-A0A7X5IW70-F1
#
_cell.length_a   1.000
_cell.length_b   1.000
_cell.length_c   1.000
_cell.angle_alpha   90.00
_cell.angle_beta   90.00
_cell.angle_gamma   90.00
#
_symmetry.space_group_name_H-M   'P 1'
#
loop_
_entity.id
_entity.type
_entity.pdbx_description
1 polymer ?
#
loop_
_entity_poly.entity_id
_entity_poly.type
_entity_poly.pdbx_seq_one_letter_code
_entity_poly.pdbx_strand_id
1 'polypeptide(L)'
;MKKDDLVKNIKRLCTLKGINLRDMELALEFSPGLISRWTRMSPSFDKIIKVAEYLDVSLDALVSGQSEKNGTDFIERLYKKTDEKKIEWLLCEAKNPFSYPINELKELKNLKSVCSYCKYKDGFFILACALDKEEGIEDISLYLLPDKRKKPIRYEIDGDELLPLYDLIQKNIMWEEDKVGAEQLVDSFMKDECL
;
A
#
# COMPACT_ATOMS: atom_id res chain seq x y z
N MET A 1 -20.76 2.80 -20.53
CA MET A 1 -21.03 2.29 -19.18
C MET A 1 -22.35 1.54 -19.19
N LYS A 2 -22.41 0.29 -18.74
CA LYS A 2 -23.67 -0.44 -18.69
C LYS A 2 -24.38 -0.06 -17.38
N LYS A 3 -25.69 0.20 -17.41
CA LYS A 3 -26.49 0.55 -16.21
C LYS A 3 -26.34 -0.49 -15.08
N ASP A 4 -26.03 -1.72 -15.45
CA ASP A 4 -25.77 -2.83 -14.53
C ASP A 4 -24.51 -2.64 -13.67
N ASP A 5 -23.53 -1.86 -14.13
CA ASP A 5 -22.24 -1.70 -13.44
C ASP A 5 -22.42 -0.90 -12.14
N LEU A 6 -23.16 0.21 -12.17
CA LEU A 6 -23.46 1.02 -10.99
C LEU A 6 -24.19 0.21 -9.90
N VAL A 7 -25.20 -0.58 -10.28
CA VAL A 7 -25.97 -1.38 -9.32
C VAL A 7 -25.11 -2.49 -8.70
N LYS A 8 -24.23 -3.11 -9.50
CA LYS A 8 -23.27 -4.09 -9.00
C LYS A 8 -22.28 -3.46 -8.02
N ASN A 9 -21.80 -2.26 -8.32
CA ASN A 9 -20.86 -1.54 -7.47
C ASN A 9 -21.47 -1.19 -6.11
N ILE A 10 -22.69 -0.63 -6.11
CA ILE A 10 -23.42 -0.32 -4.87
C ILE A 10 -23.60 -1.58 -4.03
N LYS A 11 -24.06 -2.68 -4.64
CA LYS A 11 -24.22 -3.96 -3.94
C LYS A 11 -22.91 -4.47 -3.33
N ARG A 12 -21.82 -4.40 -4.11
CA ARG A 12 -20.48 -4.78 -3.65
C ARG A 12 -20.02 -3.94 -2.46
N LEU A 13 -20.21 -2.62 -2.52
CA LEU A 13 -19.83 -1.70 -1.44
C LEU A 13 -20.65 -1.93 -0.18
N CYS A 14 -21.97 -2.17 -0.31
CA CYS A 14 -22.82 -2.56 0.81
C CYS A 14 -22.30 -3.84 1.47
N THR A 15 -21.99 -4.89 0.69
CA THR A 15 -21.41 -6.14 1.23
C THR A 15 -20.09 -5.91 1.95
N LEU A 16 -19.19 -5.10 1.38
CA LEU A 16 -17.89 -4.81 1.99
C LEU A 16 -17.99 -4.04 3.32
N LYS A 17 -19.01 -3.18 3.46
CA LYS A 17 -19.24 -2.39 4.67
C LYS A 17 -20.21 -3.05 5.66
N GLY A 18 -20.65 -4.29 5.40
CA GLY A 18 -21.62 -4.99 6.25
C GLY A 18 -23.01 -4.33 6.27
N ILE A 19 -23.33 -3.51 5.27
CA ILE A 19 -24.58 -2.77 5.14
C ILE A 19 -25.58 -3.61 4.35
N ASN A 20 -26.80 -3.74 4.85
CA ASN A 20 -27.89 -4.32 4.07
C ASN A 20 -28.43 -3.28 3.07
N LEU A 21 -28.55 -3.67 1.81
CA LEU A 21 -29.01 -2.76 0.74
C LEU A 21 -30.40 -2.17 1.02
N ARG A 22 -31.31 -2.95 1.59
CA ARG A 22 -32.66 -2.49 1.94
C ARG A 22 -32.62 -1.47 3.06
N ASP A 23 -31.76 -1.69 4.05
CA ASP A 23 -31.64 -0.79 5.19
C ASP A 23 -31.04 0.55 4.76
N MET A 24 -30.06 0.54 3.84
CA MET A 24 -29.55 1.75 3.20
C MET A 24 -30.65 2.48 2.41
N GLU A 25 -31.44 1.76 1.60
CA GLU A 25 -32.55 2.37 0.85
C GLU A 25 -33.54 3.06 1.81
N LEU A 26 -33.90 2.41 2.92
CA LEU A 26 -34.79 3.00 3.91
C LEU A 26 -34.16 4.21 4.63
N ALA A 27 -32.88 4.13 5.00
CA ALA A 27 -32.16 5.22 5.63
C ALA A 27 -32.01 6.46 4.72
N LEU A 28 -31.96 6.25 3.41
CA LEU A 28 -31.92 7.31 2.39
C LEU A 28 -33.32 7.79 1.94
N GLU A 29 -34.39 7.30 2.58
CA GLU A 29 -35.78 7.58 2.22
C GLU A 29 -36.14 7.14 0.78
N PHE A 30 -35.47 6.10 0.29
CA PHE A 30 -35.75 5.49 -1.00
C PHE A 30 -36.79 4.38 -0.88
N SER A 31 -37.60 4.20 -1.94
CA SER A 31 -38.50 3.05 -1.99
C SER A 31 -37.69 1.74 -2.02
N PRO A 32 -38.10 0.69 -1.29
CA PRO A 32 -37.43 -0.60 -1.33
C PRO A 32 -37.28 -1.14 -2.75
N GLY A 33 -36.09 -1.64 -3.09
CA GLY A 33 -35.72 -2.13 -4.40
C GLY A 33 -35.49 -1.05 -5.46
N LEU A 34 -35.45 0.24 -5.09
CA LEU A 34 -35.14 1.34 -6.01
C LEU A 34 -33.77 1.17 -6.68
N ILE A 35 -32.72 0.84 -5.91
CA ILE A 35 -31.36 0.65 -6.44
C ILE A 35 -31.34 -0.50 -7.44
N SER A 36 -32.06 -1.60 -7.17
CA SER A 36 -32.14 -2.73 -8.10
C SER A 36 -32.83 -2.36 -9.42
N ARG A 37 -33.79 -1.44 -9.38
CA ARG A 37 -34.46 -0.93 -10.58
C ARG A 37 -33.55 -0.05 -11.44
N TRP A 38 -32.46 0.51 -10.92
CA TRP A 38 -31.52 1.33 -11.71
C TRP A 38 -30.83 0.57 -12.85
N THR A 39 -30.93 -0.77 -12.88
CA THR A 39 -30.59 -1.59 -14.06
C THR A 39 -31.44 -1.23 -15.28
N ARG A 40 -32.72 -0.89 -15.07
CA ARG A 40 -33.71 -0.61 -16.12
C ARG A 40 -34.02 0.87 -16.27
N MET A 41 -33.94 1.65 -15.18
CA MET A 41 -34.19 3.10 -15.17
C MET A 41 -32.94 3.90 -14.81
N SER A 42 -32.83 5.12 -15.32
CA SER A 42 -31.71 5.99 -14.94
C SER A 42 -31.98 6.65 -13.57
N PRO A 43 -31.07 6.54 -12.60
CA PRO A 43 -31.15 7.34 -11.38
C PRO A 43 -31.02 8.84 -11.66
N SER A 44 -31.55 9.67 -10.76
CA SER A 44 -31.19 11.09 -10.72
C SER A 44 -29.81 11.26 -10.08
N PHE A 45 -29.07 12.28 -10.50
CA PHE A 45 -27.74 12.57 -9.97
C PHE A 45 -27.74 12.75 -8.44
N ASP A 46 -28.72 13.46 -7.90
CA ASP A 46 -28.88 13.66 -6.45
C ASP A 46 -28.97 12.35 -5.67
N LYS A 47 -29.63 11.32 -6.23
CA LYS A 47 -29.71 10.00 -5.58
C LYS A 47 -28.39 9.25 -5.62
N ILE A 48 -27.58 9.46 -6.65
CA ILE A 48 -26.23 8.89 -6.75
C ILE A 48 -25.35 9.52 -5.67
N ILE A 49 -25.40 10.84 -5.51
CA ILE A 49 -24.66 11.57 -4.46
C ILE A 49 -25.01 11.03 -3.08
N LYS A 50 -26.31 10.94 -2.74
CA LYS A 50 -26.77 10.42 -1.45
C LYS A 50 -26.24 9.01 -1.15
N VAL A 51 -26.18 8.15 -2.16
CA VAL A 51 -25.62 6.80 -2.00
C VAL A 51 -24.11 6.84 -1.78
N ALA A 52 -23.39 7.70 -2.50
CA ALA A 52 -21.94 7.88 -2.33
C ALA A 52 -21.61 8.39 -0.92
N GLU A 53 -22.33 9.41 -0.45
CA GLU A 53 -22.19 9.98 0.90
C GLU A 53 -22.52 8.94 1.99
N TYR A 54 -23.62 8.21 1.85
CA TYR A 54 -24.01 7.18 2.83
C TYR A 54 -22.98 6.04 2.91
N LEU A 55 -22.43 5.66 1.76
CA LEU A 55 -21.40 4.63 1.69
C LEU A 55 -20.01 5.17 1.97
N ASP A 56 -19.84 6.47 2.23
CA ASP A 56 -18.54 7.12 2.47
C ASP A 56 -17.50 6.71 1.40
N VAL A 57 -17.81 7.05 0.15
CA VAL A 57 -16.97 6.88 -1.05
C VAL A 57 -17.19 8.05 -2.00
N SER A 58 -16.23 8.36 -2.86
CA SER A 58 -16.48 9.35 -3.92
C SER A 58 -17.45 8.86 -4.99
N LEU A 59 -17.99 9.82 -5.73
CA LEU A 59 -18.79 9.59 -6.93
C LEU A 59 -18.03 8.77 -7.98
N ASP A 60 -16.72 9.03 -8.16
CA ASP A 60 -15.91 8.29 -9.12
C ASP A 60 -15.79 6.82 -8.70
N ALA A 61 -15.52 6.55 -7.43
CA ALA A 61 -15.45 5.19 -6.90
C ALA A 61 -16.77 4.42 -7.02
N LEU A 62 -17.89 5.12 -6.76
CA LEU A 62 -19.23 4.55 -6.87
C LEU A 62 -19.57 4.15 -8.32
N VAL A 63 -19.18 4.98 -9.29
CA VAL A 63 -19.53 4.83 -10.70
C VAL A 63 -18.55 3.91 -11.44
N SER A 64 -17.25 4.05 -11.21
CA SER A 64 -16.21 3.26 -11.87
C SER A 64 -16.15 1.83 -11.37
N GLY A 65 -16.66 1.57 -10.15
CA GLY A 65 -16.57 0.27 -9.49
C GLY A 65 -15.17 -0.07 -8.99
N GLN A 66 -14.21 0.83 -9.24
CA GLN A 66 -12.96 0.86 -8.54
C GLN A 66 -13.30 1.41 -7.16
N SER A 67 -13.19 0.58 -6.12
CA SER A 67 -13.18 1.17 -4.79
C SER A 67 -12.07 2.23 -4.77
N GLU A 68 -12.31 3.34 -4.10
CA GLU A 68 -11.26 4.25 -3.60
C GLU A 68 -10.28 3.58 -2.61
N LYS A 69 -10.17 2.24 -2.68
CA LYS A 69 -9.25 1.35 -1.96
C LYS A 69 -8.19 0.77 -2.89
N ASN A 70 -7.84 1.43 -3.99
CA ASN A 70 -6.69 0.98 -4.78
C ASN A 70 -5.37 1.14 -3.97
N GLY A 71 -5.33 2.10 -3.04
CA GLY A 71 -4.26 2.31 -2.05
C GLY A 71 -4.06 1.15 -1.08
N THR A 72 -5.08 0.89 -0.26
CA THR A 72 -4.95 -0.03 0.89
C THR A 72 -4.83 -1.50 0.48
N ASP A 73 -5.58 -1.98 -0.53
CA ASP A 73 -5.45 -3.38 -1.00
C ASP A 73 -4.06 -3.68 -1.57
N PHE A 74 -3.43 -2.69 -2.22
CA PHE A 74 -2.05 -2.84 -2.68
C PHE A 74 -1.07 -2.97 -1.52
N ILE A 75 -1.17 -2.08 -0.51
CA ILE A 75 -0.29 -2.13 0.66
C ILE A 75 -0.51 -3.39 1.49
N GLU A 76 -1.75 -3.80 1.72
CA GLU A 76 -2.08 -5.06 2.40
C GLU A 76 -1.46 -6.27 1.69
N ARG A 77 -1.52 -6.32 0.34
CA ARG A 77 -0.88 -7.39 -0.44
C ARG A 77 0.63 -7.33 -0.40
N LEU A 78 1.20 -6.12 -0.42
CA LEU A 78 2.65 -5.91 -0.34
C LEU A 78 3.17 -6.35 1.03
N TYR A 79 2.48 -5.95 2.10
CA TYR A 79 2.72 -6.40 3.46
C TYR A 79 2.66 -7.92 3.56
N LYS A 80 1.56 -8.53 3.11
CA LYS A 80 1.39 -9.99 3.17
C LYS A 80 2.50 -10.74 2.44
N LYS A 81 2.91 -10.28 1.25
CA LYS A 81 4.03 -10.89 0.52
C LYS A 81 5.36 -10.74 1.25
N THR A 82 5.56 -9.63 1.95
CA THR A 82 6.75 -9.35 2.75
C THR A 82 6.80 -10.26 3.99
N ASP A 83 5.68 -10.37 4.69
CA ASP A 83 5.53 -11.20 5.89
C ASP A 83 5.70 -12.69 5.57
N GLU A 84 5.07 -13.15 4.49
CA GLU A 84 5.21 -14.51 3.97
C GLU A 84 6.57 -14.77 3.30
N LYS A 85 7.53 -13.82 3.35
CA LYS A 85 8.86 -13.91 2.73
C LYS A 85 8.85 -14.25 1.23
N LYS A 86 7.77 -13.92 0.53
CA LYS A 86 7.64 -14.09 -0.93
C LYS A 86 8.36 -12.99 -1.71
N ILE A 87 8.65 -11.89 -1.05
CA ILE A 87 9.53 -10.81 -1.52
C ILE A 87 10.47 -10.44 -0.38
N GLU A 88 11.69 -10.06 -0.73
CA GLU A 88 12.75 -9.72 0.21
C GLU A 88 13.13 -8.26 0.04
N TRP A 89 13.25 -7.55 1.16
CA TRP A 89 13.63 -6.15 1.21
C TRP A 89 15.10 -6.02 1.62
N LEU A 90 15.81 -5.13 0.95
CA LEU A 90 17.23 -4.87 1.16
C LEU A 90 17.46 -3.36 1.38
N LEU A 91 18.46 -3.02 2.19
CA LEU A 91 18.89 -1.63 2.35
C LEU A 91 19.51 -1.10 1.05
N CYS A 92 19.13 0.11 0.68
CA CYS A 92 19.67 0.80 -0.51
C CYS A 92 21.18 1.05 -0.38
N GLU A 93 21.68 1.28 0.83
CA GLU A 93 23.11 1.55 1.10
C GLU A 93 24.00 0.31 0.94
N ALA A 94 23.48 -0.89 1.20
CA ALA A 94 24.26 -2.13 1.11
C ALA A 94 24.52 -2.56 -0.34
N LYS A 95 23.51 -2.39 -1.22
CA LYS A 95 23.57 -2.75 -2.64
C LYS A 95 22.61 -1.85 -3.40
N ASN A 96 23.07 -0.72 -3.94
CA ASN A 96 22.23 0.14 -4.78
C ASN A 96 22.04 -0.51 -6.17
N PRO A 97 20.87 -1.09 -6.50
CA PRO A 97 20.64 -1.75 -7.78
C PRO A 97 20.21 -0.77 -8.89
N PHE A 98 20.05 0.52 -8.55
CA PHE A 98 19.41 1.51 -9.41
C PHE A 98 20.44 2.26 -10.26
N SER A 99 20.13 2.45 -11.54
CA SER A 99 20.91 3.38 -12.37
C SER A 99 20.51 4.84 -12.10
N TYR A 100 19.31 5.05 -11.53
CA TYR A 100 18.86 6.35 -11.06
C TYR A 100 19.46 6.66 -9.67
N PRO A 101 19.98 7.88 -9.46
CA PRO A 101 20.51 8.32 -8.16
C PRO A 101 19.37 8.43 -7.13
N ILE A 102 19.30 7.48 -6.20
CA ILE A 102 18.20 7.39 -5.23
C ILE A 102 18.15 8.58 -4.26
N ASN A 103 19.29 9.21 -4.00
CA ASN A 103 19.40 10.46 -3.22
C ASN A 103 18.65 11.66 -3.84
N GLU A 104 18.15 11.55 -5.08
CA GLU A 104 17.25 12.54 -5.66
C GLU A 104 15.80 12.44 -5.16
N LEU A 105 15.43 11.35 -4.45
CA LEU A 105 14.12 11.22 -3.79
C LEU A 105 13.97 12.25 -2.67
N LYS A 106 12.78 12.82 -2.53
CA LYS A 106 12.54 13.99 -1.65
C LYS A 106 12.95 13.72 -0.20
N GLU A 107 12.63 12.54 0.30
CA GLU A 107 12.84 12.07 1.67
C GLU A 107 14.33 11.83 1.96
N LEU A 108 15.16 11.72 0.92
CA LEU A 108 16.59 11.41 1.03
C LEU A 108 17.50 12.63 0.81
N LYS A 109 16.93 13.84 0.66
CA LYS A 109 17.71 15.02 0.27
C LYS A 109 18.51 15.67 1.41
N ASN A 110 18.05 15.60 2.66
CA ASN A 110 18.57 16.48 3.73
C ASN A 110 18.55 15.92 5.17
N LEU A 111 18.26 14.64 5.39
CA LEU A 111 18.08 14.04 6.74
C LEU A 111 18.77 12.68 6.87
N LYS A 112 18.96 12.23 8.12
CA LYS A 112 19.22 10.81 8.40
C LYS A 112 18.03 10.05 7.83
N SER A 113 18.28 9.19 6.86
CA SER A 113 17.21 8.55 6.11
C SER A 113 17.51 7.09 5.91
N VAL A 114 16.46 6.28 5.93
CA VAL A 114 16.53 4.85 5.70
C VAL A 114 15.80 4.57 4.41
N CYS A 115 16.47 3.84 3.53
CA CYS A 115 15.93 3.45 2.25
C CYS A 115 16.01 1.93 2.13
N SER A 116 14.87 1.31 1.89
CA SER A 116 14.76 -0.13 1.61
C SER A 116 14.10 -0.35 0.26
N TYR A 117 14.47 -1.43 -0.43
CA TYR A 117 13.83 -1.80 -1.68
C TYR A 117 13.61 -3.30 -1.80
N CYS A 118 12.63 -3.69 -2.62
CA CYS A 118 12.50 -5.07 -3.07
C CYS A 118 12.27 -5.13 -4.58
N LYS A 119 12.76 -6.20 -5.22
CA LYS A 119 12.51 -6.47 -6.64
C LYS A 119 11.23 -7.27 -6.79
N TYR A 120 10.39 -6.89 -7.75
CA TYR A 120 9.22 -7.67 -8.14
C TYR A 120 9.08 -7.69 -9.67
N LYS A 121 9.24 -8.89 -10.25
CA LYS A 121 9.39 -9.07 -11.70
C LYS A 121 10.51 -8.17 -12.25
N ASP A 122 10.18 -7.25 -13.15
CA ASP A 122 11.14 -6.36 -13.80
C ASP A 122 11.28 -5.00 -13.10
N GLY A 123 10.45 -4.73 -12.10
CA GLY A 123 10.43 -3.47 -11.36
C GLY A 123 10.85 -3.62 -9.90
N PHE A 124 10.79 -2.50 -9.20
CA PHE A 124 11.15 -2.38 -7.80
C PHE A 124 10.13 -1.55 -7.03
N PHE A 125 9.92 -1.93 -5.78
CA PHE A 125 9.29 -1.09 -4.77
C PHE A 125 10.38 -0.53 -3.87
N ILE A 126 10.29 0.75 -3.54
CA ILE A 126 11.28 1.45 -2.72
C ILE A 126 10.53 2.15 -1.59
N LEU A 127 10.86 1.84 -0.35
CA LEU A 127 10.34 2.51 0.83
C LEU A 127 11.43 3.43 1.36
N ALA A 128 11.16 4.73 1.33
CA ALA A 128 12.07 5.77 1.81
C ALA A 128 11.47 6.41 3.06
N CYS A 129 12.28 6.49 4.12
CA CYS A 129 11.91 7.06 5.40
C CYS A 129 12.91 8.17 5.76
N ALA A 130 12.41 9.38 6.00
CA ALA A 130 13.16 10.47 6.59
C ALA A 130 13.00 10.41 8.11
N LEU A 131 14.11 10.49 8.83
CA LEU A 131 14.13 10.51 10.29
C LEU A 131 14.44 11.91 10.79
N ASP A 132 13.80 12.29 11.89
CA ASP A 132 14.11 13.51 12.62
C ASP A 132 15.42 13.35 13.45
N LYS A 133 15.74 14.37 14.25
CA LYS A 133 16.95 14.39 15.08
C LYS A 133 16.93 13.39 16.25
N GLU A 134 15.74 13.00 16.69
CA GLU A 134 15.51 12.04 17.77
C GLU A 134 15.28 10.62 17.24
N GLU A 135 15.52 10.41 15.94
CA GLU A 135 15.26 9.17 15.22
C GLU A 135 13.77 8.79 15.11
N GLY A 136 12.88 9.76 15.33
CA GLY A 136 11.47 9.65 14.97
C GLY A 136 11.25 9.71 13.46
N ILE A 137 10.15 9.14 12.98
CA ILE A 137 9.79 9.16 11.55
C ILE A 137 9.17 10.53 11.23
N GLU A 138 9.82 11.32 10.36
CA GLU A 138 9.33 12.62 9.90
C GLU A 138 8.47 12.50 8.64
N ASP A 139 8.90 11.71 7.66
CA ASP A 139 8.14 11.42 6.44
C ASP A 139 8.48 10.00 5.96
N ILE A 140 7.49 9.30 5.44
CA ILE A 140 7.66 7.98 4.86
C ILE A 140 6.90 7.91 3.54
N SER A 141 7.56 7.33 2.53
CA SER A 141 7.03 7.30 1.17
C SER A 141 7.39 6.02 0.45
N LEU A 142 6.39 5.48 -0.26
CA LEU A 142 6.57 4.35 -1.16
C LEU A 142 6.73 4.86 -2.59
N TYR A 143 7.73 4.34 -3.30
CA TYR A 143 8.02 4.63 -4.68
C TYR A 143 7.95 3.37 -5.53
N LEU A 144 7.41 3.51 -6.74
CA LEU A 144 7.34 2.46 -7.76
C LEU A 144 8.36 2.76 -8.86
N LEU A 145 9.23 1.79 -9.14
CA LEU A 145 10.24 1.90 -10.19
C LEU A 145 10.08 0.75 -11.19
N PRO A 146 9.41 0.96 -12.34
CA PRO A 146 9.14 -0.11 -13.30
C PRO A 146 10.39 -0.64 -14.03
N ASP A 147 11.44 0.17 -14.16
CA ASP A 147 12.74 -0.16 -14.77
C ASP A 147 13.81 0.66 -14.05
N LYS A 148 14.96 0.05 -13.75
CA LYS A 148 16.14 0.69 -13.13
C LYS A 148 16.65 1.97 -13.83
N ARG A 149 16.27 2.19 -15.09
CA ARG A 149 16.63 3.38 -15.91
C ARG A 149 15.60 4.50 -15.87
N LYS A 150 14.42 4.28 -15.30
CA LYS A 150 13.35 5.29 -15.21
C LYS A 150 13.42 6.03 -13.87
N LYS A 151 12.69 7.15 -13.77
CA LYS A 151 12.51 7.86 -12.51
C LYS A 151 11.47 7.11 -11.65
N PRO A 152 11.73 6.90 -10.34
CA PRO A 152 10.72 6.37 -9.43
C PRO A 152 9.51 7.31 -9.33
N ILE A 153 8.32 6.72 -9.23
CA ILE A 153 7.05 7.46 -9.07
C ILE A 153 6.56 7.25 -7.63
N ARG A 154 6.30 8.33 -6.90
CA ARG A 154 5.71 8.26 -5.55
C ARG A 154 4.31 7.66 -5.66
N TYR A 155 4.03 6.65 -4.86
CA TYR A 155 2.71 6.08 -4.73
C TYR A 155 1.85 6.99 -3.86
N GLU A 156 0.63 7.29 -4.31
CA GLU A 156 -0.28 8.20 -3.62
C GLU A 156 -0.98 7.45 -2.49
N ILE A 157 -0.46 7.63 -1.28
CA ILE A 157 -1.00 7.11 -0.03
C ILE A 157 -0.55 8.00 1.13
N ASP A 158 -1.33 7.99 2.21
CA ASP A 158 -0.89 8.52 3.49
C ASP A 158 0.35 7.76 3.99
N GLY A 159 1.33 8.49 4.53
CA GLY A 159 2.56 7.91 5.06
C GLY A 159 2.28 7.00 6.25
N ASP A 160 1.29 7.33 7.09
CA ASP A 160 0.97 6.56 8.29
C ASP A 160 0.53 5.11 7.96
N GLU A 161 -0.10 4.91 6.80
CA GLU A 161 -0.50 3.59 6.28
C GLU A 161 0.70 2.71 5.91
N LEU A 162 1.91 3.28 5.79
CA LEU A 162 3.14 2.55 5.48
C LEU A 162 3.90 2.10 6.74
N LEU A 163 3.56 2.63 7.92
CA LEU A 163 4.26 2.31 9.18
C LEU A 163 4.27 0.81 9.52
N PRO A 164 3.16 0.06 9.38
CA PRO A 164 3.20 -1.38 9.65
C PRO A 164 4.17 -2.13 8.73
N LEU A 165 4.22 -1.73 7.44
CA LEU A 165 5.14 -2.32 6.47
C LEU A 165 6.59 -1.95 6.81
N TYR A 166 6.84 -0.70 7.19
CA TYR A 166 8.15 -0.24 7.64
C TYR A 166 8.66 -1.06 8.83
N ASP A 167 7.86 -1.20 9.88
CA ASP A 167 8.23 -1.96 11.07
C ASP A 167 8.55 -3.42 10.75
N LEU A 168 7.75 -4.04 9.88
CA LEU A 168 7.99 -5.40 9.41
C LEU A 168 9.32 -5.53 8.66
N ILE A 169 9.62 -4.57 7.78
CA ILE A 169 10.87 -4.55 7.01
C ILE A 169 12.06 -4.36 7.94
N GLN A 170 12.01 -3.40 8.88
CA GLN A 170 13.11 -3.15 9.81
C GLN A 170 13.39 -4.38 10.69
N LYS A 171 12.34 -5.02 11.23
CA LYS A 171 12.47 -6.27 12.00
C LYS A 171 13.13 -7.38 11.18
N ASN A 172 12.74 -7.51 9.91
CA ASN A 172 13.28 -8.53 9.02
C ASN A 172 14.75 -8.31 8.69
N ILE A 173 15.14 -7.06 8.41
CA ILE A 173 16.54 -6.70 8.09
C ILE A 173 17.42 -6.88 9.32
N MET A 174 17.00 -6.34 10.47
CA MET A 174 17.73 -6.45 11.73
C MET A 174 17.94 -7.91 12.14
N TRP A 175 16.91 -8.75 12.02
CA TRP A 175 17.04 -10.18 12.30
C TRP A 175 18.07 -10.88 11.41
N GLU A 176 18.14 -10.52 10.13
CA GLU A 176 19.11 -11.13 9.21
C GLU A 176 20.54 -10.68 9.53
N GLU A 177 20.74 -9.41 9.90
CA GLU A 177 22.05 -8.90 10.33
C GLU A 177 22.54 -9.58 11.61
N ASP A 178 21.67 -9.72 12.62
CA ASP A 178 21.99 -10.42 13.87
C ASP A 178 22.35 -11.88 13.63
N LYS A 179 21.61 -12.56 12.75
CA LYS A 179 21.88 -13.94 12.37
C LYS A 179 23.24 -14.09 11.70
N VAL A 180 23.56 -13.23 10.73
CA VAL A 180 24.87 -13.22 10.06
C VAL A 180 25.99 -12.96 11.08
N GLY A 181 25.80 -12.01 12.00
CA GLY A 181 26.76 -11.75 13.07
C GLY A 181 26.99 -12.96 13.98
N ALA A 182 25.92 -13.68 14.34
CA ALA A 182 26.01 -14.90 15.12
C ALA A 182 26.76 -16.03 14.38
N GLU A 183 26.48 -16.24 13.10
CA GLU A 183 27.19 -17.22 12.27
C GLU A 183 28.69 -16.89 12.16
N GLN A 184 29.04 -15.61 11.94
CA GLN A 184 30.43 -15.16 11.91
C GLN A 184 31.17 -15.37 13.24
N LEU A 185 30.49 -15.15 14.36
CA LEU A 185 31.04 -15.41 15.69
C LEU A 185 31.34 -16.91 15.87
N VAL A 186 30.39 -17.79 15.53
CA VAL A 186 30.58 -19.24 15.58
C VAL A 186 31.76 -19.66 14.69
N ASP A 187 31.82 -19.17 13.45
CA ASP A 187 32.91 -19.48 12.52
C ASP A 187 34.27 -19.02 13.03
N SER A 188 34.35 -17.84 13.66
CA SER A 188 35.60 -17.36 14.27
C SER A 188 36.05 -18.24 15.42
N PHE A 189 35.11 -18.67 16.28
CA PHE A 189 35.39 -19.53 17.42
C PHE A 189 35.91 -20.91 16.98
N MET A 190 35.27 -21.51 15.97
CA MET A 190 35.68 -22.82 15.44
C MET A 190 37.06 -22.80 14.75
N LYS A 191 37.48 -21.65 14.22
CA LYS A 191 38.80 -21.49 13.58
C LYS A 191 39.93 -21.30 14.59
N ASP A 192 39.65 -20.71 15.75
CA ASP A 192 40.64 -20.50 16.81
C ASP A 192 41.04 -21.82 17.51
N GLU A 193 40.18 -22.84 17.52
CA GLU A 193 40.50 -24.19 18.06
C GLU A 193 41.31 -25.09 17.09
N CYS A 194 41.59 -24.64 15.86
CA CYS A 194 42.38 -25.38 14.87
C CYS A 194 43.87 -25.00 14.82
N LEU A 195 44.39 -24.26 15.82
CA LEU A 195 45.81 -23.85 15.95
C LEU A 195 46.54 -24.56 17.10
#